data_AF-A0A8D8FH74-F1
#
_entry.id   AF-A0A8D8FH74-F1
#
_cell.length_a   1.000
_cell.length_b   1.000
_cell.length_c   1.000
_cell.angle_alpha   90.00
_cell.angle_beta   90.00
_cell.angle_gamma   90.00
#
_symmetry.space_group_name_H-M   'P 1'
#
loop_
_entity.id
_entity.type
_entity.pdbx_description
1 polymer ?
#
loop_
_entity_poly.entity_id
_entity_poly.type
_entity_poly.pdbx_seq_one_letter_code
_entity_poly.pdbx_strand_id
1 'polypeptide(L)'
;MDLFKNRRAYAYLHSCYTKTDQITEAASAALTYMVKHPGDTVMQKNFENSIETPGVNKTEIVDMEEKKFVELFVAGILALNDKNWENAVSFMESSVMQYIFDENQCRAYCEGEFDHGFLPDFISAIGRSSGVS
;
A
#
# COMPACT_ATOMS: atom_id res chain seq x y z
N MET A 1 16.55 -5.01 7.17
CA MET A 1 15.49 -4.04 6.78
C MET A 1 15.43 -3.80 5.27
N ASP A 2 16.56 -3.72 4.56
CA ASP A 2 16.58 -3.34 3.14
C ASP A 2 15.86 -4.28 2.18
N LEU A 3 15.77 -5.58 2.51
CA LEU A 3 15.04 -6.56 1.72
C LEU A 3 13.55 -6.17 1.56
N PHE A 4 12.91 -5.81 2.68
CA PHE A 4 11.50 -5.43 2.73
C PHE A 4 11.28 -4.02 2.19
N LYS A 5 12.12 -3.06 2.59
CA LYS A 5 12.04 -1.67 2.08
C LYS A 5 12.14 -1.58 0.56
N ASN A 6 12.96 -2.44 -0.05
CA ASN A 6 13.11 -2.51 -1.51
C ASN A 6 12.22 -3.58 -2.15
N ARG A 7 11.24 -4.15 -1.43
CA ARG A 7 10.31 -5.18 -1.93
C ARG A 7 10.97 -6.41 -2.56
N ARG A 8 12.26 -6.68 -2.29
CA ARG A 8 12.99 -7.84 -2.84
C ARG A 8 12.48 -9.16 -2.28
N ALA A 9 11.85 -9.15 -1.11
CA ALA A 9 11.18 -10.33 -0.54
C ALA A 9 10.11 -10.90 -1.50
N TYR A 10 9.45 -10.05 -2.28
CA TYR A 10 8.38 -10.46 -3.19
C TYR A 10 8.89 -11.24 -4.41
N ALA A 11 10.13 -11.05 -4.83
CA ALA A 11 10.73 -11.90 -5.86
C ALA A 11 10.90 -13.37 -5.38
N TYR A 12 11.26 -13.54 -4.10
CA TYR A 12 11.29 -14.87 -3.48
C TYR A 12 9.87 -15.44 -3.32
N LEU A 13 8.92 -14.60 -2.90
CA LEU A 13 7.53 -15.00 -2.72
C LEU A 13 6.88 -15.45 -4.05
N HIS A 14 7.13 -14.71 -5.14
CA HIS A 14 6.74 -15.10 -6.50
C HIS A 14 7.27 -16.49 -6.86
N SER A 15 8.55 -16.75 -6.58
CA SER A 15 9.19 -18.04 -6.85
C SER A 15 8.54 -19.18 -6.05
N CYS A 16 8.16 -18.93 -4.79
CA CYS A 16 7.47 -19.90 -3.95
C CYS A 16 6.07 -20.20 -4.50
N TYR A 17 5.27 -19.17 -4.77
CA TYR A 17 3.91 -19.33 -5.28
C TYR A 17 3.87 -20.08 -6.61
N THR A 18 4.80 -19.77 -7.52
CA THR A 18 4.95 -20.49 -8.80
C THR A 18 5.23 -21.97 -8.58
N LYS A 19 6.08 -22.33 -7.61
CA LYS A 19 6.39 -23.74 -7.29
C LYS A 19 5.24 -24.49 -6.62
N THR A 20 4.28 -23.77 -6.06
CA THR A 20 3.10 -24.32 -5.39
C THR A 20 1.81 -24.13 -6.19
N ASP A 21 1.92 -23.79 -7.49
CA ASP A 21 0.80 -23.61 -8.42
C ASP A 21 -0.22 -22.53 -8.01
N GLN A 22 0.23 -21.53 -7.25
CA GLN A 22 -0.56 -20.37 -6.82
C GLN A 22 -0.28 -19.19 -7.75
N ILE A 23 -0.73 -19.30 -9.01
CA ILE A 23 -0.30 -18.39 -10.08
C ILE A 23 -0.83 -16.96 -9.89
N THR A 24 -2.05 -16.79 -9.36
CA THR A 24 -2.61 -15.46 -9.06
C THR A 24 -1.77 -14.74 -8.01
N GLU A 25 -1.40 -15.42 -6.93
CA GLU A 25 -0.55 -14.90 -5.87
C GLU A 25 0.89 -14.66 -6.35
N ALA A 26 1.39 -15.52 -7.24
CA ALA A 26 2.67 -15.31 -7.90
C ALA A 26 2.65 -14.02 -8.73
N ALA A 27 1.56 -13.74 -9.44
CA ALA A 27 1.39 -12.51 -10.20
C ALA A 27 1.32 -11.27 -9.27
N SER A 28 0.55 -11.34 -8.18
CA SER A 28 0.50 -10.27 -7.17
C SER A 28 1.88 -9.99 -6.57
N ALA A 29 2.68 -11.03 -6.29
CA ALA A 29 4.04 -10.88 -5.78
C ALA A 29 4.98 -10.22 -6.81
N ALA A 30 4.90 -10.64 -8.07
CA ALA A 30 5.66 -10.01 -9.14
C ALA A 30 5.26 -8.53 -9.32
N LEU A 31 3.96 -8.22 -9.34
CA LEU A 31 3.45 -6.85 -9.39
C LEU A 31 3.99 -5.98 -8.25
N THR A 32 3.88 -6.48 -7.01
CA THR A 32 4.37 -5.79 -5.81
C THR A 32 5.86 -5.47 -5.91
N TYR A 33 6.67 -6.42 -6.39
CA TYR A 33 8.11 -6.22 -6.62
C TYR A 33 8.37 -5.15 -7.69
N MET A 34 7.68 -5.21 -8.83
CA MET A 34 7.92 -4.34 -9.99
C MET A 34 7.66 -2.86 -9.70
N VAL A 35 6.80 -2.53 -8.72
CA VAL A 35 6.60 -1.13 -8.28
C VAL A 35 7.90 -0.45 -7.85
N LYS A 36 8.87 -1.20 -7.30
CA LYS A 36 10.21 -0.69 -6.95
C LYS A 36 11.29 -1.01 -7.98
N HIS A 37 11.05 -1.98 -8.86
CA HIS A 37 12.00 -2.45 -9.87
C HIS A 37 11.38 -2.45 -11.28
N PRO A 38 10.89 -1.30 -11.78
CA PRO A 38 10.14 -1.25 -13.03
C PRO A 38 10.98 -1.59 -14.27
N GLY A 39 12.32 -1.65 -14.16
CA GLY A 39 13.23 -2.02 -15.24
C GLY A 39 13.66 -3.49 -15.25
N ASP A 40 13.18 -4.30 -14.31
CA ASP A 40 13.51 -5.73 -14.26
C ASP A 40 12.71 -6.51 -15.32
N THR A 41 13.30 -6.66 -16.50
CA THR A 41 12.66 -7.33 -17.64
C THR A 41 12.36 -8.80 -17.37
N VAL A 42 13.09 -9.45 -16.46
CA VAL A 42 12.84 -10.85 -16.09
C VAL A 42 11.54 -10.95 -15.31
N MET A 43 11.37 -10.08 -14.30
CA MET A 43 10.13 -10.10 -13.53
C MET A 43 8.92 -9.62 -14.35
N GLN A 44 9.09 -8.66 -15.26
CA GLN A 44 8.04 -8.27 -16.21
C GLN A 44 7.54 -9.46 -17.02
N LYS A 45 8.46 -10.20 -17.64
CA LYS A 45 8.11 -11.39 -18.41
C LYS A 45 7.46 -12.47 -17.54
N ASN A 46 7.95 -12.66 -16.31
CA ASN A 46 7.34 -13.61 -15.38
C ASN A 46 5.89 -13.21 -15.04
N PHE A 47 5.64 -11.93 -14.77
CA PHE A 47 4.31 -11.41 -14.51
C PHE A 47 3.38 -11.59 -15.73
N GLU A 48 3.85 -11.22 -16.93
CA GLU A 48 3.13 -11.42 -18.19
C GLU A 48 2.72 -12.88 -18.39
N ASN A 49 3.66 -13.82 -18.21
CA ASN A 49 3.36 -15.25 -18.29
C ASN A 49 2.31 -15.69 -17.25
N SER A 50 2.40 -15.19 -16.02
CA SER A 50 1.43 -15.51 -14.97
C SER A 50 0.02 -15.03 -15.33
N ILE A 51 -0.15 -13.81 -15.85
CA ILE A 51 -1.47 -13.28 -16.19
C ILE A 51 -2.07 -13.87 -17.47
N GLU A 52 -1.24 -14.45 -18.34
CA GLU A 52 -1.69 -15.16 -19.54
C GLU A 52 -2.06 -16.63 -19.26
N THR A 53 -1.73 -17.15 -18.08
CA THR A 53 -2.03 -18.54 -17.71
C THR A 53 -3.55 -18.76 -17.61
N PRO A 54 -4.12 -19.77 -18.30
CA PRO A 54 -5.55 -20.06 -18.24
C PRO A 54 -6.03 -20.31 -16.81
N GLY A 55 -7.17 -19.71 -16.44
CA GLY A 55 -7.75 -19.85 -15.10
C GLY A 55 -7.28 -18.81 -14.08
N VAL A 56 -6.30 -17.98 -14.42
CA VAL A 56 -5.90 -16.86 -13.55
C VAL A 56 -6.92 -15.73 -13.61
N ASN A 57 -7.44 -15.34 -12.46
CA ASN A 57 -8.34 -14.21 -12.34
C ASN A 57 -7.54 -12.90 -12.23
N LYS A 58 -7.50 -12.13 -13.32
CA LYS A 58 -6.77 -10.85 -13.36
C LYS A 58 -7.30 -9.80 -12.36
N THR A 59 -8.55 -9.90 -11.92
CA THR A 59 -9.13 -8.95 -10.96
C THR A 59 -8.68 -9.21 -9.52
N GLU A 60 -8.11 -10.38 -9.24
CA GLU A 60 -7.56 -10.75 -7.92
C GLU A 60 -6.06 -10.42 -7.79
N ILE A 61 -5.44 -9.93 -8.87
CA ILE A 61 -4.05 -9.51 -8.88
C ILE A 61 -3.93 -8.11 -8.28
N VAL A 62 -3.16 -7.99 -7.20
CA VAL A 62 -3.04 -6.74 -6.43
C VAL A 62 -1.58 -6.45 -6.07
N ASP A 63 -1.23 -5.16 -5.93
CA ASP A 63 -0.01 -4.79 -5.20
C ASP A 63 -0.29 -5.00 -3.71
N MET A 64 0.38 -5.99 -3.09
CA MET A 64 0.18 -6.38 -1.70
C MET A 64 0.63 -5.31 -0.70
N GLU A 65 1.39 -4.31 -1.14
CA GLU A 65 1.76 -3.15 -0.32
C GLU A 65 1.04 -1.87 -0.75
N GLU A 66 0.04 -1.96 -1.63
CA GLU A 66 -0.72 -0.81 -2.08
C GLU A 66 -1.35 -0.09 -0.88
N LYS A 67 -1.23 1.23 -0.88
CA LYS A 67 -1.82 2.07 0.16
C LYS A 67 -3.19 2.54 -0.29
N LYS A 68 -4.10 2.72 0.66
CA LYS A 68 -5.49 3.10 0.34
C LYS A 68 -5.56 4.43 -0.41
N PHE A 69 -4.69 5.39 -0.09
CA PHE A 69 -4.62 6.65 -0.82
C PHE A 69 -4.18 6.47 -2.28
N VAL A 70 -3.37 5.44 -2.60
CA VAL A 70 -2.95 5.12 -3.97
C VAL A 70 -4.12 4.57 -4.77
N GLU A 71 -4.90 3.65 -4.19
CA GLU A 71 -6.12 3.12 -4.82
C GLU A 71 -7.10 4.25 -5.18
N LEU A 72 -7.35 5.16 -4.23
CA LEU A 72 -8.20 6.34 -4.44
C LEU A 72 -7.62 7.29 -5.51
N PHE A 73 -6.30 7.47 -5.52
CA PHE A 73 -5.63 8.31 -6.51
C PHE A 73 -5.78 7.75 -7.93
N VAL A 74 -5.58 6.44 -8.10
CA VAL A 74 -5.78 5.74 -9.38
C VAL A 74 -7.24 5.83 -9.81
N ALA A 75 -8.19 5.62 -8.91
CA ALA A 75 -9.62 5.80 -9.20
C ALA A 75 -9.93 7.24 -9.68
N GLY A 76 -9.30 8.24 -9.05
CA GLY A 76 -9.37 9.63 -9.50
C GLY A 76 -8.82 9.85 -10.90
N ILE A 77 -7.67 9.25 -11.24
CA ILE A 77 -7.10 9.31 -12.60
C ILE A 77 -8.04 8.68 -13.63
N LEU A 78 -8.64 7.53 -13.31
CA LEU A 78 -9.60 6.86 -14.19
C LEU A 78 -10.83 7.76 -14.42
N ALA A 79 -11.39 8.33 -13.37
CA ALA A 79 -12.51 9.27 -13.48
C ALA A 79 -12.15 10.54 -14.28
N LEU A 80 -10.92 11.05 -14.15
CA LEU A 80 -10.41 12.15 -14.95
C LEU A 80 -10.35 11.80 -16.45
N ASN A 81 -9.82 10.62 -16.78
CA ASN A 81 -9.76 10.13 -18.16
C ASN A 81 -11.16 9.97 -18.77
N ASP A 82 -12.12 9.54 -17.96
CA ASP A 82 -13.54 9.40 -18.34
C ASP A 82 -14.30 10.74 -18.35
N LYS A 83 -13.64 11.86 -18.01
CA LYS A 83 -14.23 13.21 -17.86
C LYS A 83 -15.38 13.27 -16.85
N ASN A 84 -15.40 12.34 -15.90
CA ASN A 84 -16.32 12.35 -14.78
C ASN A 84 -15.72 13.25 -13.68
N TRP A 85 -15.96 14.56 -13.82
CA TRP A 85 -15.36 15.57 -12.95
C TRP A 85 -15.80 15.46 -11.49
N GLU A 86 -17.04 15.04 -11.24
CA GLU A 86 -17.58 14.87 -9.88
C GLU A 86 -16.83 13.76 -9.13
N ASN A 87 -16.71 12.58 -9.75
CA ASN A 87 -15.96 11.47 -9.15
C ASN A 87 -14.46 11.77 -9.09
N ALA A 88 -13.90 12.44 -10.10
CA ALA A 88 -12.49 12.83 -10.09
C ALA A 88 -12.14 13.69 -8.87
N VAL A 89 -12.93 14.73 -8.60
CA VAL A 89 -12.72 15.60 -7.42
C VAL A 89 -12.87 14.77 -6.14
N SER A 90 -13.97 14.02 -6.01
CA SER A 90 -14.26 13.22 -4.82
C SER A 90 -13.15 12.21 -4.48
N PHE A 91 -12.65 11.47 -5.48
CA PHE A 91 -11.56 10.50 -5.29
C PHE A 91 -10.23 11.17 -4.96
N MET A 92 -9.91 12.31 -5.61
CA MET A 92 -8.68 13.05 -5.33
C MET A 92 -8.67 13.64 -3.92
N GLU A 93 -9.76 14.26 -3.47
CA GLU A 93 -9.88 14.77 -2.11
C GLU A 93 -9.77 13.65 -1.08
N SER A 94 -10.45 12.53 -1.34
CA SER A 94 -10.39 11.34 -0.47
C SER A 94 -8.99 10.76 -0.40
N SER A 95 -8.26 10.71 -1.52
CA SER A 95 -6.87 10.26 -1.56
C SER A 95 -5.97 11.13 -0.69
N VAL A 96 -6.07 12.46 -0.80
CA VAL A 96 -5.27 13.39 0.02
C VAL A 96 -5.60 13.25 1.50
N MET A 97 -6.89 13.17 1.86
CA MET A 97 -7.31 12.98 3.25
C MET A 97 -6.77 11.66 3.83
N GLN A 98 -6.85 10.56 3.07
CA GLN A 98 -6.34 9.27 3.49
C GLN A 98 -4.81 9.28 3.65
N TYR A 99 -4.09 9.94 2.75
CA TYR A 99 -2.64 10.09 2.85
C TYR A 99 -2.24 10.82 4.14
N ILE A 100 -2.89 11.95 4.44
CA ILE A 100 -2.63 12.73 5.66
C ILE A 100 -2.93 11.89 6.90
N PHE A 101 -4.04 11.14 6.89
CA PHE A 101 -4.39 10.24 7.98
C PHE A 101 -3.29 9.18 8.20
N ASP A 102 -2.88 8.47 7.15
CA ASP A 102 -1.85 7.42 7.23
C ASP A 102 -0.51 7.97 7.70
N GLU A 103 -0.10 9.16 7.22
CA GLU A 103 1.14 9.83 7.63
C GLU A 103 1.11 10.21 9.11
N ASN A 104 -0.01 10.76 9.60
CA ASN A 104 -0.19 11.07 11.02
C ASN A 104 -0.09 9.82 11.90
N GLN A 105 -0.67 8.69 11.47
CA GLN A 105 -0.53 7.41 12.17
C GLN A 105 0.93 6.95 12.21
N CYS A 106 1.63 6.98 11.07
CA CYS A 106 3.05 6.61 11.02
C CYS A 106 3.91 7.48 11.94
N ARG A 107 3.65 8.80 11.98
CA ARG A 107 4.37 9.73 12.86
C ARG A 107 4.12 9.42 14.34
N ALA A 108 2.87 9.17 14.74
CA ALA A 108 2.53 8.81 16.11
C ALA A 108 3.27 7.56 16.61
N TYR A 109 3.49 6.56 15.75
CA TYR A 109 4.27 5.36 16.10
C TYR A 109 5.79 5.59 16.13
N CYS A 110 6.30 6.58 15.38
CA CYS A 110 7.74 6.87 15.28
C CYS A 110 8.24 7.86 16.34
N GLU A 111 7.37 8.73 16.84
CA GLU A 111 7.71 9.74 17.85
C GLU A 111 7.76 9.19 19.30
N GLY A 112 7.31 7.95 19.53
CA GLY A 112 7.33 7.32 20.85
C GLY A 112 6.43 8.03 21.88
N GLU A 113 6.47 7.60 23.14
CA GLU A 113 5.99 8.49 24.22
C GLU A 113 6.86 9.75 24.18
N PHE A 114 6.24 10.93 24.21
CA PHE A 114 6.98 12.17 24.39
C PHE A 114 7.94 11.99 25.59
N ASP A 115 9.25 12.14 25.37
CA ASP A 115 10.22 12.32 26.46
C ASP A 115 9.97 13.72 27.05
N HIS A 116 8.89 13.82 27.82
CA HIS A 116 8.74 14.87 28.79
C HIS A 116 9.89 14.63 29.77
N GLY A 117 10.91 15.48 29.76
CA GLY A 117 11.97 15.40 30.74
C GLY A 117 11.44 15.51 32.19
N PHE A 118 12.03 16.38 33.00
CA PHE A 118 11.77 16.40 34.45
C PHE A 118 10.41 17.02 34.88
N LEU A 119 9.26 16.71 34.27
CA LEU A 119 7.94 17.10 34.82
C LEU A 119 6.85 16.05 34.52
N PRO A 120 6.68 15.03 35.37
CA PRO A 120 5.66 13.98 35.24
C PRO A 120 4.22 14.46 35.48
N ASP A 121 4.04 15.59 36.19
CA ASP A 121 2.73 15.94 36.78
C ASP A 121 1.82 16.79 35.88
N PHE A 122 2.29 17.32 34.75
CA PHE A 122 1.49 18.26 33.96
C PHE A 122 0.59 17.61 32.90
N ILE A 123 0.86 16.38 32.47
CA ILE A 123 0.23 15.84 31.24
C ILE A 123 -0.82 14.74 31.51
N SER A 124 -0.93 14.28 32.76
CA SER A 124 -2.02 13.37 33.17
C SER A 124 -3.42 14.04 33.17
N ALA A 125 -3.51 15.36 33.04
CA ALA A 125 -4.77 16.10 33.08
C ALA A 125 -5.50 16.19 31.73
N ILE A 126 -4.79 16.07 30.60
CA ILE A 126 -5.37 16.34 29.27
C ILE A 126 -5.66 15.05 28.47
N GLY A 127 -5.08 13.91 28.86
CA GLY A 127 -5.28 12.62 28.20
C GLY A 127 -6.50 11.81 28.66
N ARG A 128 -7.32 12.33 29.60
CA ARG A 128 -8.44 11.58 30.22
C ARG A 128 -9.84 12.13 29.94
N SER A 129 -10.02 13.06 28.99
CA SER A 129 -11.35 13.59 28.63
C SER A 129 -11.93 13.08 27.31
N SER A 130 -11.33 12.08 26.67
CA SER A 130 -11.90 11.44 25.47
C SER A 130 -12.44 10.02 25.72
N GLY A 131 -12.66 9.66 26.99
CA GLY A 131 -13.27 8.40 27.39
C GLY A 131 -14.60 8.62 28.11
N VAL A 132 -15.69 8.40 27.38
CA VAL A 132 -17.04 8.08 27.87
C VAL A 132 -17.86 9.22 28.50
N SER A 133 -18.82 9.73 27.71
CA SER A 133 -20.19 10.05 28.11
C SER A 133 -21.09 9.85 26.90
#